data_AF-A0A0J9WVW6-F1
#
_entry.id   AF-A0A0J9WVW6-F1
#
_cell.length_a   1.000
_cell.length_b   1.000
_cell.length_c   1.000
_cell.angle_alpha   90.00
_cell.angle_beta   90.00
_cell.angle_gamma   90.00
#
_symmetry.space_group_name_H-M   'P 1'
#
loop_
_entity.id
_entity.type
_entity.pdbx_description
1 polymer ?
#
loop_
_entity_poly.entity_id
_entity_poly.type
_entity_poly.pdbx_seq_one_letter_code
_entity_poly.pdbx_strand_id
1 'polypeptide(L)'
;MSRSSKIVTRREKAKTRGEQGASPGDIIELRDNAPSAHGEPTELAKGTAIRVTRQSLGVFQLMFPDRDEVVKDVLWDRFVHAMIDAGFTARNNSGSAVAFKQLSREGGRIVFHKPHPVDKIDPVLLRIMGKRMSRWFGWRRELFVLRDKTT
;
A
#
# COMPACT_ATOMS: atom_id res chain seq x y z
N MET A 1 -0.16 -50.92 32.70
CA MET A 1 -1.01 -49.87 33.29
C MET A 1 -0.48 -48.50 32.87
N SER A 2 -1.40 -47.64 32.42
CA SER A 2 -1.35 -46.17 32.26
C SER A 2 -0.32 -45.44 31.37
N ARG A 3 -0.91 -44.72 30.40
CA ARG A 3 -0.40 -43.63 29.55
C ARG A 3 -0.09 -42.36 30.37
N SER A 4 0.79 -41.48 29.88
CA SER A 4 0.51 -40.04 29.88
C SER A 4 1.42 -39.25 28.92
N SER A 5 0.81 -38.72 27.86
CA SER A 5 1.38 -37.74 26.94
C SER A 5 1.30 -36.35 27.55
N LYS A 6 2.41 -35.60 27.59
CA LYS A 6 2.39 -34.18 27.97
C LYS A 6 2.27 -33.32 26.72
N ILE A 7 1.07 -32.77 26.53
CA ILE A 7 0.71 -31.78 25.52
C ILE A 7 1.23 -30.42 26.00
N VAL A 8 2.13 -29.78 25.25
CA VAL A 8 2.52 -28.38 25.49
C VAL A 8 1.51 -27.48 24.78
N THR A 9 0.75 -26.73 25.56
CA THR A 9 -0.29 -25.82 25.10
C THR A 9 0.29 -24.55 24.47
N ARG A 10 -0.21 -24.25 23.26
CA ARG A 10 0.00 -23.03 22.48
C ARG A 10 -0.48 -21.81 23.28
N ARG A 11 0.38 -20.81 23.51
CA ARG A 11 -0.05 -19.50 24.01
C ARG A 11 -0.86 -18.79 22.93
N GLU A 12 -2.17 -18.69 23.16
CA GLU A 12 -3.05 -17.79 22.42
C GLU A 12 -2.82 -16.37 22.94
N LYS A 13 -2.45 -15.44 22.04
CA LYS A 13 -2.45 -14.01 22.37
C LYS A 13 -3.87 -13.49 22.18
N ALA A 14 -4.48 -13.06 23.29
CA ALA A 14 -5.78 -12.41 23.31
C ALA A 14 -5.75 -11.12 22.46
N LYS A 15 -6.70 -11.00 21.53
CA LYS A 15 -7.02 -9.78 20.81
C LYS A 15 -8.01 -9.00 21.67
N THR A 16 -7.59 -7.90 22.28
CA THR A 16 -8.46 -7.05 23.10
C THR A 16 -9.48 -6.36 22.19
N ARG A 17 -10.73 -6.82 22.25
CA ARG A 17 -11.91 -6.20 21.64
C ARG A 17 -12.57 -5.33 22.73
N GLY A 18 -12.59 -4.02 22.54
CA GLY A 18 -13.40 -3.10 23.33
C GLY A 18 -14.78 -2.94 22.66
N GLU A 19 -15.81 -3.36 23.36
CA GLU A 19 -17.25 -3.05 23.17
C GLU A 19 -17.64 -2.13 24.33
N GLN A 20 -18.59 -1.19 24.34
CA GLN A 20 -19.68 -0.70 23.49
C GLN A 20 -20.03 0.71 24.05
N GLY A 21 -20.71 1.55 23.29
CA GLY A 21 -21.31 2.78 23.83
C GLY A 21 -22.07 3.57 22.75
N ALA A 22 -23.36 3.27 22.59
CA ALA A 22 -24.28 4.05 21.77
C ALA A 22 -24.89 5.18 22.60
N SER A 23 -25.01 6.38 22.02
CA SER A 23 -26.07 7.34 22.36
C SER A 23 -26.46 8.13 21.10
N PRO A 24 -27.77 8.35 20.83
CA PRO A 24 -28.27 8.97 19.62
C PRO A 24 -28.49 10.48 19.78
N GLY A 25 -28.36 11.21 18.67
CA GLY A 25 -28.85 12.59 18.52
C GLY A 25 -27.75 13.59 18.24
N ASP A 26 -27.56 13.91 16.96
CA ASP A 26 -27.64 15.30 16.46
C ASP A 26 -27.47 15.28 14.94
N ILE A 27 -28.55 15.67 14.26
CA ILE A 27 -28.63 15.84 12.82
C ILE A 27 -27.97 17.18 12.50
N ILE A 28 -26.88 17.17 11.74
CA ILE A 28 -26.37 18.37 11.10
C ILE A 28 -26.27 18.08 9.60
N GLU A 29 -27.20 18.64 8.85
CA GLU A 29 -27.11 18.78 7.40
C GLU A 29 -25.92 19.67 7.04
N LEU A 30 -25.02 19.17 6.18
CA LEU A 30 -24.09 20.02 5.44
C LEU A 30 -24.09 19.58 3.98
N ARG A 31 -24.93 20.26 3.21
CA ARG A 31 -24.78 20.43 1.77
C ARG A 31 -23.47 21.17 1.53
N ASP A 32 -22.66 20.73 0.56
CA ASP A 32 -22.00 21.62 -0.42
C ASP A 32 -21.27 20.84 -1.53
N ASN A 33 -21.92 20.86 -2.70
CA ASN A 33 -21.39 21.10 -4.04
C ASN A 33 -19.89 20.82 -4.28
N ALA A 34 -19.57 19.67 -4.87
CA ALA A 34 -18.28 19.45 -5.54
C ALA A 34 -18.41 19.86 -7.01
N PRO A 35 -17.69 20.88 -7.52
CA PRO A 35 -17.57 21.07 -8.95
C PRO A 35 -16.76 19.91 -9.52
N SER A 36 -17.39 19.17 -10.42
CA SER A 36 -16.74 18.18 -11.27
C SER A 36 -15.73 18.89 -12.17
N ALA A 37 -14.45 18.84 -11.79
CA ALA A 37 -13.36 19.31 -12.63
C ALA A 37 -12.91 18.16 -13.53
N HIS A 38 -13.65 17.94 -14.62
CA HIS A 38 -13.06 17.38 -15.83
C HIS A 38 -12.10 18.46 -16.39
N GLY A 39 -10.85 18.40 -15.94
CA GLY A 39 -9.76 19.16 -16.53
C GLY A 39 -9.01 18.29 -17.53
N GLU A 40 -9.06 18.67 -18.80
CA GLU A 40 -8.14 18.22 -19.84
C GLU A 40 -6.66 18.30 -19.36
N PRO A 41 -5.79 17.31 -19.67
CA PRO A 41 -4.45 17.24 -19.10
C PRO A 41 -3.51 18.32 -19.67
N THR A 42 -3.38 19.45 -18.98
CA THR A 42 -2.43 20.51 -19.36
C THR A 42 -1.05 20.27 -18.72
N GLU A 43 -0.05 19.99 -19.57
CA GLU A 43 1.38 20.41 -19.56
C GLU A 43 2.07 20.90 -18.25
N LEU A 44 1.69 20.44 -17.05
CA LEU A 44 2.27 20.86 -15.75
C LEU A 44 2.95 19.70 -14.98
N ALA A 45 3.27 18.59 -15.63
CA ALA A 45 3.71 17.36 -14.93
C ALA A 45 5.21 17.03 -15.03
N LYS A 46 6.03 17.88 -15.65
CA LYS A 46 7.47 17.57 -15.86
C LYS A 46 8.29 17.56 -14.55
N GLY A 47 7.80 18.16 -13.47
CA GLY A 47 8.46 18.17 -12.14
C GLY A 47 8.00 17.11 -11.13
N THR A 48 6.93 16.36 -11.42
CA THR A 48 6.23 15.53 -10.41
C THR A 48 6.18 14.04 -10.76
N ALA A 49 6.65 13.66 -11.95
CA ALA A 49 6.58 12.28 -12.41
C ALA A 49 7.71 11.41 -11.85
N ILE A 50 7.34 10.28 -11.25
CA ILE A 50 8.23 9.23 -10.76
C ILE A 50 8.53 8.28 -11.91
N ARG A 51 9.74 8.36 -12.47
CA ARG A 51 10.21 7.53 -13.59
C ARG A 51 10.66 6.15 -13.09
N VAL A 52 9.95 5.10 -13.48
CA VAL A 52 10.18 3.73 -13.04
C VAL A 52 10.33 2.76 -14.22
N THR A 53 10.91 1.59 -13.98
CA THR A 53 10.99 0.53 -14.98
C THR A 53 9.60 0.02 -15.37
N ARG A 54 9.48 -0.63 -16.54
CA ARG A 54 8.22 -1.26 -16.99
C ARG A 54 7.65 -2.24 -15.97
N GLN A 55 8.54 -2.98 -15.31
CA GLN A 55 8.17 -4.00 -14.34
C GLN A 55 7.58 -3.40 -13.05
N SER A 56 8.11 -2.26 -12.60
CA SER A 56 7.61 -1.49 -11.47
C SER A 56 6.32 -0.74 -11.83
N LEU A 57 6.25 -0.17 -13.04
CA LEU A 57 5.05 0.51 -13.53
C LEU A 57 3.83 -0.42 -13.48
N GLY A 58 3.98 -1.67 -13.92
CA GLY A 58 2.91 -2.67 -13.81
C GLY A 58 2.44 -2.93 -12.37
N VAL A 59 3.33 -2.87 -11.38
CA VAL A 59 2.94 -2.99 -9.96
C VAL A 59 2.10 -1.79 -9.52
N PHE A 60 2.52 -0.57 -9.89
CA PHE A 60 1.78 0.65 -9.52
C PHE A 60 0.43 0.74 -10.22
N GLN A 61 0.33 0.26 -11.47
CA GLN A 61 -0.93 0.14 -12.18
C GLN A 61 -1.89 -0.80 -11.45
N LEU A 62 -1.43 -1.97 -10.99
CA LEU A 62 -2.25 -2.88 -10.17
C LEU A 62 -2.62 -2.29 -8.79
N MET A 63 -1.73 -1.48 -8.20
CA MET A 63 -1.96 -0.82 -6.91
C MET A 63 -2.98 0.32 -7.01
N PHE A 64 -3.01 1.03 -8.13
CA PHE A 64 -3.92 2.12 -8.45
C PHE A 64 -4.68 1.81 -9.75
N PRO A 65 -5.63 0.86 -9.71
CA PRO A 65 -6.26 0.35 -10.91
C PRO A 65 -7.29 1.32 -11.49
N ASP A 66 -7.42 1.32 -12.82
CA ASP A 66 -8.57 1.90 -13.51
C ASP A 66 -9.79 0.96 -13.42
N ARG A 67 -10.98 1.43 -13.84
CA ARG A 67 -12.25 0.71 -13.66
C ARG A 67 -12.24 -0.72 -14.24
N ASP A 68 -11.51 -0.93 -15.34
CA ASP A 68 -11.55 -2.18 -16.12
C ASP A 68 -10.24 -2.99 -16.06
N GLU A 69 -9.38 -2.71 -15.09
CA GLU A 69 -8.03 -3.28 -15.08
C GLU A 69 -7.94 -4.66 -14.41
N VAL A 70 -7.00 -5.47 -14.91
CA VAL A 70 -6.86 -6.87 -14.50
C VAL A 70 -6.45 -6.99 -13.03
N VAL A 71 -7.21 -7.79 -12.30
CA VAL A 71 -6.95 -8.13 -10.89
C VAL A 71 -5.92 -9.26 -10.83
N LYS A 72 -4.73 -9.00 -10.27
CA LYS A 72 -3.63 -9.97 -10.16
C LYS A 72 -2.88 -9.86 -8.84
N ASP A 73 -2.44 -10.99 -8.32
CA ASP A 73 -1.49 -11.04 -7.21
C ASP A 73 -0.14 -10.44 -7.61
N VAL A 74 0.54 -9.82 -6.65
CA VAL A 74 1.90 -9.31 -6.80
C VAL A 74 2.82 -10.04 -5.83
N LEU A 75 3.93 -10.59 -6.33
CA LEU A 75 4.97 -11.15 -5.46
C LEU A 75 5.51 -10.05 -4.52
N TRP A 76 5.72 -10.37 -3.24
CA TRP A 76 6.22 -9.41 -2.26
C TRP A 76 7.52 -8.73 -2.71
N ASP A 77 8.49 -9.51 -3.18
CA ASP A 77 9.78 -8.97 -3.63
C ASP A 77 9.63 -8.04 -4.83
N ARG A 78 8.64 -8.33 -5.70
CA ARG A 78 8.31 -7.48 -6.84
C ARG A 78 7.77 -6.12 -6.40
N PHE A 79 6.94 -6.10 -5.36
CA PHE A 79 6.49 -4.88 -4.73
C PHE A 79 7.65 -4.12 -4.06
N VAL A 80 8.53 -4.81 -3.32
CA VAL A 80 9.71 -4.19 -2.70
C VAL A 80 10.60 -3.52 -3.75
N HIS A 81 10.90 -4.22 -4.85
CA HIS A 81 11.67 -3.66 -5.96
C HIS A 81 10.99 -2.44 -6.60
N ALA A 82 9.67 -2.48 -6.79
CA ALA A 82 8.93 -1.34 -7.33
C ALA A 82 9.05 -0.11 -6.42
N MET A 83 8.90 -0.29 -5.10
CA MET A 83 9.08 0.79 -4.12
C MET A 83 10.49 1.38 -4.16
N ILE A 84 11.53 0.53 -4.27
CA ILE A 84 12.92 0.98 -4.37
C ILE A 84 13.13 1.78 -5.66
N ASP A 85 12.63 1.29 -6.78
CA ASP A 85 12.71 1.94 -8.09
C ASP A 85 11.97 3.31 -8.11
N ALA A 86 10.96 3.46 -7.25
CA ALA A 86 10.24 4.72 -7.01
C ALA A 86 10.91 5.64 -5.96
N GLY A 87 12.15 5.35 -5.55
CA GLY A 87 12.94 6.25 -4.68
C GLY A 87 12.84 5.95 -3.19
N PHE A 88 12.44 4.75 -2.80
CA PHE A 88 12.53 4.29 -1.41
C PHE A 88 13.76 3.42 -1.16
N THR A 89 14.14 3.31 0.10
CA THR A 89 14.96 2.21 0.62
C THR A 89 14.06 1.25 1.38
N ALA A 90 14.34 -0.06 1.30
CA ALA A 90 13.62 -1.08 2.05
C ALA A 90 14.56 -1.73 3.07
N ARG A 91 14.13 -1.84 4.33
CA ARG A 91 14.88 -2.54 5.38
C ARG A 91 13.95 -3.45 6.17
N ASN A 92 14.38 -4.70 6.36
CA ASN A 92 13.71 -5.62 7.25
C ASN A 92 13.75 -5.04 8.68
N ASN A 93 12.61 -5.08 9.34
CA ASN A 93 12.44 -4.73 10.74
C ASN A 93 12.16 -6.01 11.54
N SER A 94 11.52 -5.92 12.72
CA SER A 94 11.14 -7.11 13.49
C SER A 94 10.12 -7.98 12.76
N GLY A 95 10.36 -9.29 12.71
CA GLY A 95 9.45 -10.27 12.10
C GLY A 95 9.28 -10.05 10.59
N SER A 96 8.03 -10.06 10.11
CA SER A 96 7.70 -9.84 8.71
C SER A 96 7.57 -8.35 8.32
N ALA A 97 7.81 -7.42 9.25
CA ALA A 97 7.71 -6.00 8.97
C ALA A 97 8.89 -5.51 8.11
N VAL A 98 8.59 -4.75 7.06
CA VAL A 98 9.58 -4.07 6.21
C VAL A 98 9.29 -2.58 6.23
N ALA A 99 10.31 -1.81 6.58
CA ALA A 99 10.25 -0.36 6.59
C ALA A 99 10.74 0.20 5.25
N PHE A 100 9.92 1.05 4.66
CA PHE A 100 10.23 1.82 3.47
C PHE A 100 10.48 3.28 3.86
N LYS A 101 11.65 3.82 3.52
CA LYS A 101 12.00 5.22 3.76
C LYS A 101 12.34 5.91 2.43
N GLN A 102 11.71 7.04 2.17
CA GLN A 102 11.97 7.82 0.96
C GLN A 102 13.39 8.42 1.00
N LEU A 103 14.07 8.44 -0.15
CA LEU A 103 15.45 8.91 -0.25
C LEU A 103 15.60 10.43 -0.20
N SER A 104 14.52 11.19 -0.44
CA SER A 104 14.54 12.65 -0.34
C SER A 104 14.80 13.13 1.11
N ARG A 105 15.41 14.31 1.27
CA ARG A 105 15.79 14.86 2.58
C ARG A 105 14.59 15.09 3.51
N GLU A 106 13.45 15.45 2.96
CA GLU A 106 12.17 15.66 3.65
C GLU A 106 11.29 14.40 3.65
N GLY A 107 11.88 13.24 3.29
CA GLY A 107 11.17 12.02 2.97
C GLY A 107 10.49 11.32 4.15
N GLY A 108 9.25 10.87 3.93
CA GLY A 108 8.48 10.09 4.90
C GLY A 108 8.92 8.62 5.02
N ARG A 109 8.34 7.92 5.99
CA ARG A 109 8.54 6.49 6.25
C ARG A 109 7.20 5.76 6.35
N ILE A 110 7.13 4.55 5.82
CA ILE A 110 5.98 3.66 5.98
C ILE A 110 6.44 2.23 6.27
N VAL A 111 5.62 1.47 6.98
CA VAL A 111 5.87 0.05 7.26
C VAL A 111 4.71 -0.79 6.72
N PHE A 112 5.09 -1.85 6.02
CA PHE A 112 4.20 -2.90 5.56
C PHE A 112 4.71 -4.25 6.05
N HIS A 113 3.82 -5.20 6.21
CA HIS A 113 4.19 -6.56 6.60
C HIS A 113 4.21 -7.44 5.35
N LYS A 114 5.29 -8.20 5.19
CA LYS A 114 5.40 -9.27 4.21
C LYS A 114 4.30 -10.31 4.47
N PRO A 115 3.45 -10.62 3.47
CA PRO A 115 2.44 -11.67 3.58
C PRO A 115 3.07 -13.04 3.90
N HIS A 116 2.36 -13.87 4.66
CA HIS A 116 2.79 -15.22 5.04
C HIS A 116 1.53 -16.10 5.23
N PRO A 117 1.52 -17.39 4.85
CA PRO A 117 2.67 -18.23 4.43
C PRO A 117 3.12 -18.04 2.99
N VAL A 118 2.29 -17.45 2.15
CA VAL A 118 2.62 -17.21 0.75
C VAL A 118 3.07 -15.76 0.61
N ASP A 119 4.24 -15.55 0.01
CA ASP A 119 4.85 -14.24 -0.21
C ASP A 119 4.20 -13.47 -1.38
N LYS A 120 2.87 -13.46 -1.41
CA LYS A 120 2.04 -12.78 -2.41
C LYS A 120 1.14 -11.76 -1.74
N ILE A 121 1.08 -10.58 -2.34
CA ILE A 121 0.13 -9.53 -2.01
C ILE A 121 -1.07 -9.75 -2.92
N ASP A 122 -2.21 -10.09 -2.32
CA ASP A 122 -3.46 -10.16 -3.07
C ASP A 122 -3.91 -8.75 -3.51
N PRO A 123 -4.78 -8.63 -4.52
CA PRO A 123 -5.21 -7.35 -5.07
C PRO A 123 -5.91 -6.43 -4.06
N VAL A 124 -6.63 -6.99 -3.08
CA VAL A 124 -7.34 -6.21 -2.05
C VAL A 124 -6.33 -5.59 -1.11
N LEU A 125 -5.36 -6.37 -0.62
CA LEU A 125 -4.28 -5.88 0.22
C LEU A 125 -3.44 -4.85 -0.54
N LEU A 126 -3.13 -5.09 -1.81
CA LEU A 126 -2.38 -4.14 -2.64
C LEU A 126 -3.09 -2.79 -2.75
N ARG A 127 -4.42 -2.78 -2.94
CA ARG A 127 -5.23 -1.55 -2.95
C ARG A 127 -5.25 -0.85 -1.60
N ILE A 128 -5.31 -1.59 -0.48
CA ILE A 128 -5.21 -1.02 0.87
C ILE A 128 -3.85 -0.34 1.06
N MET A 129 -2.77 -0.99 0.62
CA MET A 129 -1.43 -0.42 0.63
C MET A 129 -1.37 0.84 -0.25
N GLY A 130 -1.95 0.80 -1.45
CA GLY A 130 -2.10 1.95 -2.35
C GLY A 130 -2.79 3.14 -1.68
N LYS A 131 -3.95 2.92 -1.04
CA LYS A 131 -4.65 3.98 -0.29
C LYS A 131 -3.79 4.61 0.81
N ARG A 132 -2.98 3.81 1.51
CA ARG A 132 -2.00 4.33 2.47
C ARG A 132 -0.93 5.17 1.76
N MET A 133 -0.42 4.70 0.63
CA MET A 133 0.55 5.47 -0.16
C MET A 133 -0.03 6.80 -0.63
N SER A 134 -1.28 6.84 -1.11
CA SER A 134 -1.97 8.08 -1.48
C SER A 134 -2.08 9.05 -0.32
N ARG A 135 -2.48 8.56 0.86
CA ARG A 135 -2.67 9.41 2.03
C ARG A 135 -1.37 10.01 2.55
N TRP A 136 -0.29 9.23 2.60
CA TRP A 136 0.96 9.64 3.24
C TRP A 136 1.94 10.33 2.28
N PHE A 137 1.87 10.01 0.99
CA PHE A 137 2.84 10.46 -0.01
C PHE A 137 2.20 11.11 -1.23
N GLY A 138 0.86 11.27 -1.26
CA GLY A 138 0.15 11.83 -2.41
C GLY A 138 0.18 10.93 -3.65
N TRP A 139 0.56 9.65 -3.51
CA TRP A 139 0.71 8.74 -4.64
C TRP A 139 -0.61 8.46 -5.35
N ARG A 140 -0.57 8.54 -6.68
CA ARG A 140 -1.67 8.18 -7.59
C ARG A 140 -1.09 7.59 -8.87
N ARG A 141 -1.92 6.89 -9.65
CA ARG A 141 -1.54 6.18 -10.87
C ARG A 141 -0.68 7.03 -11.81
N GLU A 142 -1.09 8.26 -12.07
CA GLU A 142 -0.50 9.12 -13.10
C GLU A 142 0.84 9.73 -12.67
N LEU A 143 1.25 9.57 -11.40
CA LEU A 143 2.60 9.96 -10.99
C LEU A 143 3.65 9.03 -11.57
N PHE A 144 3.31 7.79 -11.90
CA PHE A 144 4.27 6.80 -12.36
C PHE A 144 4.33 6.78 -13.88
N VAL A 145 5.53 7.01 -14.41
CA VAL A 145 5.77 6.99 -15.86
C VAL A 145 6.92 6.03 -16.18
N LEU A 146 6.90 5.48 -17.39
CA LEU A 146 7.97 4.61 -17.85
C LEU A 146 9.26 5.42 -17.98
N ARG A 147 10.35 4.93 -17.37
CA ARG A 147 11.69 5.48 -17.55
C ARG A 147 12.16 5.19 -18.97
N ASP A 148 12.59 6.24 -19.66
CA ASP A 148 13.21 6.13 -20.98
C ASP A 148 14.37 5.13 -20.92
N LYS A 149 14.47 4.26 -21.93
CA LYS A 149 15.66 3.44 -22.09
C LYS A 149 16.78 4.39 -22.50
N THR A 150 17.73 4.63 -21.61
CA THR A 150 18.99 5.29 -21.97
C THR A 150 19.62 4.43 -23.07
N THR A 151 19.69 4.99 -24.28
CA THR A 151 20.40 4.38 -25.41
C THR A 151 21.90 4.51 -25.18
#